data_AF-I8AFS9-F1
#
_entry.id   AF-I8AFS9-F1
#
_cell.length_a   1.000
_cell.length_b   1.000
_cell.length_c   1.000
_cell.angle_alpha   90.00
_cell.angle_beta   90.00
_cell.angle_gamma   90.00
#
_symmetry.space_group_name_H-M   'P 1'
#
loop_
_entity.id
_entity.type
_entity.pdbx_description
1 polymer ?
#
loop_
_entity_poly.entity_id
_entity_poly.type
_entity_poly.pdbx_seq_one_letter_code
_entity_poly.pdbx_strand_id
1 'polypeptide(L)' 'MNHFTTELVEALVKKQGITEVFRSHLETAINSLLQTELTEFLDYKKYDRIGFHSGNSRSGI' A
#
# COMPACT_ATOMS: atom_id res chain seq x y z
N MET A 1 -7.16 3.30 -1.77
CA MET A 1 -8.25 2.34 -2.07
C MET A 1 -9.48 3.11 -2.52
N ASN A 2 -9.43 3.69 -3.72
CA ASN A 2 -10.61 4.27 -4.34
C ASN A 2 -10.98 3.27 -5.44
N HIS A 3 -12.27 2.95 -5.62
CA HIS A 3 -12.79 2.06 -6.69
C HIS A 3 -12.91 0.55 -6.40
N PHE A 4 -12.65 0.04 -5.19
CA PHE A 4 -12.84 -1.38 -4.87
C PHE A 4 -14.22 -1.93 -5.30
N THR A 5 -15.30 -1.25 -4.89
CA THR A 5 -16.66 -1.68 -5.23
C THR A 5 -16.93 -1.61 -6.73
N THR A 6 -16.37 -0.62 -7.44
CA THR A 6 -16.50 -0.50 -8.89
C THR A 6 -15.82 -1.67 -9.59
N GLU A 7 -14.56 -1.96 -9.26
CA GLU A 7 -13.79 -3.04 -9.86
C GLU A 7 -14.39 -4.42 -9.53
N LEU A 8 -14.91 -4.59 -8.31
CA LEU A 8 -15.61 -5.81 -7.93
C LEU A 8 -16.89 -6.01 -8.75
N VAL A 9 -17.70 -4.97 -8.92
CA VAL A 9 -18.92 -5.02 -9.73
C VAL A 9 -18.58 -5.30 -11.19
N GLU A 10 -17.53 -4.68 -11.73
CA GLU A 10 -17.08 -4.96 -13.09
C GLU A 10 -16.65 -6.41 -13.29
N ALA A 11 -15.89 -6.98 -12.34
CA ALA A 11 -15.48 -8.38 -12.40
C ALA A 11 -16.68 -9.32 -12.39
N LEU A 12 -17.69 -9.04 -11.56
CA LEU A 12 -18.94 -9.80 -11.50
C LEU A 12 -19.73 -9.71 -12.82
N VAL A 13 -19.89 -8.50 -13.38
CA VAL A 13 -20.58 -8.28 -14.67
C VAL A 13 -19.88 -9.03 -15.80
N LYS A 14 -18.53 -9.05 -15.79
CA LYS A 14 -17.71 -9.77 -16.77
C LYS A 14 -17.62 -11.29 -16.50
N LYS A 15 -18.27 -11.81 -15.45
CA LYS A 15 -18.17 -13.21 -14.97
C LYS A 15 -16.71 -13.65 -14.70
N GLN A 16 -15.85 -12.71 -14.32
CA GLN A 16 -14.47 -12.96 -13.96
C GLN A 16 -14.37 -13.39 -12.49
N GLY A 17 -13.31 -14.14 -12.16
CA GLY A 17 -13.01 -14.49 -10.77
C GLY A 17 -12.66 -13.25 -9.96
N ILE A 18 -13.26 -13.10 -8.78
CA ILE A 18 -13.08 -11.93 -7.91
C ILE A 18 -11.83 -12.03 -7.01
N THR A 19 -11.23 -13.22 -6.89
CA THR A 19 -10.09 -13.47 -6.00
C THR A 19 -8.93 -12.51 -6.24
N GLU A 20 -8.62 -12.23 -7.51
CA GLU A 20 -7.52 -11.32 -7.85
C GLU A 20 -7.82 -9.86 -7.49
N VAL A 21 -9.07 -9.42 -7.65
CA VAL A 21 -9.53 -8.10 -7.22
C VAL A 21 -9.33 -7.95 -5.71
N PHE A 22 -9.79 -8.93 -4.92
CA PHE A 22 -9.59 -8.92 -3.48
C PHE A 22 -8.11 -8.94 -3.09
N ARG A 23 -7.31 -9.82 -3.71
CA ARG A 23 -5.88 -9.95 -3.42
C ARG A 23 -5.13 -8.65 -3.64
N SER A 24 -5.34 -7.99 -4.79
CA SER A 24 -4.65 -6.75 -5.15
C SER A 24 -5.04 -5.58 -4.24
N HIS A 25 -6.33 -5.44 -3.93
CA HIS A 25 -6.82 -4.40 -3.03
C HIS A 25 -6.34 -4.61 -1.59
N LEU A 26 -6.34 -5.86 -1.11
CA LEU A 26 -5.81 -6.21 0.21
C LEU A 26 -4.31 -5.94 0.31
N GLU A 27 -3.53 -6.37 -0.68
CA GLU A 27 -2.08 -6.11 -0.75
C GLU A 27 -1.80 -4.60 -0.72
N THR A 28 -2.53 -3.82 -1.52
CA THR A 28 -2.38 -2.35 -1.55
C THR A 28 -2.70 -1.72 -0.19
N ALA A 29 -3.78 -2.17 0.47
CA ALA A 29 -4.18 -1.67 1.77
C ALA A 29 -3.13 -1.99 2.85
N ILE A 30 -2.67 -3.25 2.92
CA ILE A 30 -1.65 -3.68 3.88
C ILE A 30 -0.33 -2.94 3.64
N ASN A 31 0.13 -2.86 2.39
CA ASN A 31 1.37 -2.15 2.07
C ASN A 31 1.29 -0.65 2.43
N SER A 32 0.13 -0.02 2.24
CA SER A 32 -0.08 1.38 2.64
C SER A 32 -0.01 1.55 4.16
N LEU A 33 -0.60 0.62 4.93
CA LEU A 33 -0.53 0.62 6.39
C LEU A 33 0.92 0.42 6.86
N LEU A 34 1.63 -0.57 6.34
CA LEU A 34 3.03 -0.83 6.67
C LEU A 34 3.95 0.35 6.34
N GLN A 35 3.72 1.04 5.21
CA GLN A 35 4.47 2.24 4.86
C GLN A 35 4.17 3.40 5.81
N THR A 36 2.93 3.51 6.30
CA THR A 36 2.54 4.50 7.30
C THR A 36 3.21 4.21 8.63
N GLU A 37 3.14 2.98 9.12
CA GLU A 37 3.81 2.55 10.35
C GLU A 37 5.33 2.73 10.28
N LEU A 38 5.95 2.42 9.14
CA LEU A 38 7.38 2.65 8.94
C LEU A 38 7.74 4.15 8.98
N THR A 39 6.83 5.01 8.53
CA THR A 39 7.01 6.47 8.59
C THR A 39 6.93 6.97 10.02
N GLU A 40 5.94 6.51 10.78
CA GLU A 40 5.81 6.84 12.21
C GLU A 40 7.01 6.31 13.01
N PHE A 41 7.48 5.09 12.70
CA PHE A 41 8.63 4.49 13.38
C PHE A 41 9.95 5.24 13.12
N LEU A 42 10.18 5.66 11.88
CA LEU A 42 11.41 6.37 11.50
C LEU A 42 11.35 7.87 11.76
N ASP A 43 10.16 8.43 11.99
CA ASP A 43 9.90 9.86 12.13
C ASP A 43 10.30 10.70 10.90
N TYR A 44 10.31 10.07 9.71
CA TYR A 44 10.54 10.77 8.43
C TYR A 44 9.94 10.02 7.24
N LYS A 45 9.50 10.74 6.21
CA LYS A 45 8.93 10.15 4.98
C LYS A 45 10.02 9.71 4.01
N LYS A 46 9.65 8.86 3.03
CA LYS A 46 10.56 8.44 1.97
C LYS A 46 11.17 9.68 1.29
N TYR A 47 12.50 9.74 1.28
CA TYR A 47 13.32 10.83 0.73
C TYR A 47 13.33 12.16 1.51
N ASP A 48 12.74 12.22 2.69
CA ASP A 48 12.89 13.40 3.54
C ASP A 48 14.35 13.56 4.00
N ARG A 49 14.88 14.78 3.86
CA ARG A 49 16.26 15.10 4.25
C ARG A 49 16.53 14.89 5.74
N ILE A 50 15.51 15.02 6.58
CA ILE A 50 15.63 14.78 8.02
C ILE A 50 16.04 13.33 8.35
N GLY A 51 15.79 12.38 7.44
CA GLY A 51 16.25 11.00 7.59
C GLY A 51 17.75 10.81 7.35
N PHE A 52 18.46 11.81 6.83
CA PHE A 52 19.90 11.68 6.55
C PHE A 52 20.69 11.74 7.85
N HIS A 53 21.63 10.82 8.03
CA HIS A 53 22.40 10.66 9.26
C HIS A 53 21.55 10.38 10.52
N SER A 54 20.30 9.91 10.36
CA SER A 54 19.40 9.55 11.47
C SER A 54 19.78 8.23 12.17
N GLY A 55 20.78 7.51 11.66
CA GLY A 55 21.22 6.20 12.18
C GLY A 55 20.43 5.00 11.65
N ASN A 56 19.20 5.21 11.14
CA ASN A 56 18.37 4.17 10.54
C ASN A 56 17.87 4.58 9.15
N SER A 57 18.07 3.71 8.16
CA SER A 57 17.70 3.98 6.76
C SER A 57 16.54 3.10 6.29
N ARG A 58 15.69 3.66 5.42
CA ARG A 58 14.73 2.88 4.64
C ARG A 58 15.49 2.02 3.62
N SER A 59 15.45 0.70 3.80
CA SER A 59 16.14 -0.27 2.94
C SER A 59 15.12 -1.23 2.34
N GLY A 60 14.71 -0.98 1.10
CA GLY A 60 13.68 -1.72 0.37
C GLY A 60 13.28 -0.98 -0.90
N ILE A 61 12.52 -1.66 -1.77
CA ILE A 61 12.02 -1.10 -3.04
C ILE A 61 10.77 -0.26 -2.77
#